data_AF-V2GFM0-F1
#
_entry.id   AF-V2GFM0-F1
#
_cell.length_a   1.000
_cell.length_b   1.000
_cell.length_c   1.000
_cell.angle_alpha   90.00
_cell.angle_beta   90.00
_cell.angle_gamma   90.00
#
_symmetry.space_group_name_H-M   'P 1'
#
loop_
_entity.id
_entity.type
_entity.pdbx_description
1 polymer ?
#
loop_
_entity_poly.entity_id
_entity_poly.type
_entity_poly.pdbx_seq_one_letter_code
_entity_poly.pdbx_strand_id
1 'polypeptide(L)'
;MMLKKIIVMAAVASAVALAEARSLHSREGIQQFCEKAADERIFDISFRDDGAVSVCFPGEDDVDCFYSYTQGKTYLHSRPDLNNDGLPDVIVKDFRSAYGLHEVIHLMAFVQCKDMTFLQVADEMLTDLKPIRRAKPQQFSDLRASRACYDEKLERVRTRFFRLRFDRKAFFYGPPDGDPELSQYCTDKELSLPSSALIGPAH
;
A
#
# COMPACT_ATOMS: atom_id res chain seq x y z
N MET A 1 13.11 21.23 -52.30
CA MET A 1 13.00 20.05 -51.41
C MET A 1 13.50 20.25 -49.97
N MET A 2 13.91 21.46 -49.54
CA MET A 2 14.46 21.67 -48.17
C MET A 2 13.44 22.04 -47.08
N LEU A 3 12.23 22.49 -47.43
CA LEU A 3 11.26 22.99 -46.44
C LEU A 3 10.59 21.89 -45.58
N LYS A 4 10.50 20.64 -46.07
CA LYS A 4 9.83 19.54 -45.35
C LYS A 4 10.63 19.00 -44.16
N LYS A 5 11.96 19.14 -44.13
CA LYS A 5 12.80 18.59 -43.04
C LYS A 5 12.75 19.43 -41.76
N ILE A 6 12.54 20.74 -41.86
CA ILE A 6 12.56 21.66 -40.71
C ILE A 6 11.29 21.51 -39.86
N ILE A 7 10.14 21.24 -40.50
CA ILE A 7 8.84 21.11 -39.81
C ILE A 7 8.78 19.83 -38.95
N VAL A 8 9.44 18.74 -39.37
CA VAL A 8 9.45 17.48 -38.63
C VAL A 8 10.29 17.58 -37.35
N MET A 9 11.42 18.29 -37.36
CA MET A 9 12.26 18.42 -36.16
C MET A 9 11.64 19.29 -35.07
N ALA A 10 10.93 20.37 -35.43
CA ALA A 10 10.24 21.22 -34.44
C ALA A 10 9.08 20.49 -33.73
N ALA A 11 8.37 19.61 -34.44
CA ALA A 11 7.27 18.83 -33.87
C ALA A 11 7.75 17.75 -32.87
N VAL A 12 8.92 17.14 -33.12
CA VAL A 12 9.50 16.11 -32.22
C VAL A 12 10.03 16.75 -30.93
N ALA A 13 10.68 17.92 -30.99
CA ALA A 13 11.18 18.61 -29.81
C ALA A 13 10.06 19.07 -28.86
N SER A 14 8.95 19.59 -29.40
CA SER A 14 7.77 19.96 -28.58
C SER A 14 7.07 18.77 -27.93
N ALA A 15 7.02 17.61 -28.59
CA ALA A 15 6.40 16.42 -28.03
C ALA A 15 7.21 15.84 -26.85
N VAL A 16 8.55 15.90 -26.93
CA VAL A 16 9.44 15.48 -25.84
C VAL A 16 9.34 16.44 -24.65
N ALA A 17 9.35 17.77 -24.89
CA ALA A 17 9.21 18.77 -23.83
C ALA A 17 7.85 18.70 -23.12
N LEU A 18 6.75 18.41 -23.84
CA LEU A 18 5.45 18.18 -23.21
C LEU A 18 5.38 16.86 -22.41
N ALA A 19 6.08 15.82 -22.84
CA ALA A 19 6.17 14.55 -22.10
C ALA A 19 6.99 14.71 -20.82
N GLU A 20 8.09 15.46 -20.86
CA GLU A 20 8.91 15.79 -19.68
C GLU A 20 8.18 16.73 -18.70
N ALA A 21 7.48 17.75 -19.20
CA ALA A 21 6.69 18.66 -18.36
C ALA A 21 5.51 17.93 -17.67
N ARG A 22 4.84 17.00 -18.36
CA ARG A 22 3.78 16.15 -17.76
C ARG A 22 4.34 15.14 -16.76
N SER A 23 5.57 14.69 -16.95
CA SER A 23 6.30 13.83 -16.00
C SER A 23 6.71 14.60 -14.73
N LEU A 24 7.12 15.86 -14.87
CA LEU A 24 7.46 16.75 -13.74
C LEU A 24 6.23 17.09 -12.90
N HIS A 25 5.13 17.49 -13.53
CA HIS A 25 3.90 17.87 -12.82
C HIS A 25 3.22 16.71 -12.09
N SER A 26 3.51 15.45 -12.44
CA SER A 26 2.92 14.31 -11.78
C SER A 26 3.71 13.78 -10.60
N ARG A 27 5.03 13.99 -10.60
CA ARG A 27 5.90 13.76 -9.44
C ARG A 27 5.68 14.78 -8.33
N GLU A 28 4.92 15.85 -8.60
CA GLU A 28 4.51 16.85 -7.61
C GLU A 28 3.32 16.36 -6.78
N GLY A 29 2.45 15.47 -7.31
CA GLY A 29 1.23 15.05 -6.62
C GLY A 29 1.50 14.36 -5.29
N ILE A 30 2.28 13.28 -5.28
CA ILE A 30 2.59 12.55 -4.05
C ILE A 30 3.56 13.31 -3.14
N GLN A 31 4.54 13.99 -3.73
CA GLN A 31 5.51 14.74 -2.97
C GLN A 31 4.85 15.88 -2.18
N GLN A 32 3.86 16.55 -2.78
CA GLN A 32 3.04 17.54 -2.07
C GLN A 32 2.25 16.92 -0.91
N PHE A 33 1.86 15.64 -0.99
CA PHE A 33 1.23 14.95 0.14
C PHE A 33 2.26 14.55 1.19
N CYS A 34 3.45 14.07 0.82
CA CYS A 34 4.53 13.81 1.78
C CYS A 34 4.91 15.07 2.56
N GLU A 35 5.04 16.21 1.88
CA GLU A 35 5.41 17.51 2.50
C GLU A 35 4.29 18.14 3.34
N LYS A 36 3.02 17.76 3.10
CA LYS A 36 1.85 18.29 3.82
C LYS A 36 1.24 17.31 4.82
N ALA A 37 1.65 16.04 4.77
CA ALA A 37 1.17 15.05 5.70
C ALA A 37 1.55 15.50 7.10
N ALA A 38 0.61 15.34 8.04
CA ALA A 38 0.97 15.45 9.44
C ALA A 38 2.05 14.41 9.76
N ASP A 39 3.02 14.80 10.58
CA ASP A 39 4.17 13.98 10.97
C ASP A 39 3.75 12.58 11.48
N GLU A 40 2.53 12.45 12.01
CA GLU A 40 1.95 11.20 12.53
C GLU A 40 1.73 10.07 11.50
N ARG A 41 1.91 10.31 10.19
CA ARG A 41 1.83 9.27 9.14
C ARG A 41 3.10 9.12 8.32
N ILE A 42 4.15 9.86 8.65
CA ILE A 42 5.45 9.77 8.01
C ILE A 42 6.36 8.92 8.89
N PHE A 43 7.08 7.99 8.27
CA PHE A 43 7.92 7.01 8.97
C PHE A 43 9.27 6.86 8.29
N ASP A 44 10.29 6.54 9.09
CA ASP A 44 11.52 5.93 8.63
C ASP A 44 11.39 4.41 8.72
N ILE A 45 11.74 3.72 7.63
CA ILE A 45 11.72 2.25 7.58
C ILE A 45 13.14 1.73 7.37
N SER A 46 13.62 0.98 8.36
CA SER A 46 14.90 0.29 8.30
C SER A 46 14.70 -1.20 7.99
N PHE A 47 15.65 -1.78 7.25
CA PHE A 47 15.57 -3.17 6.79
C PHE A 47 16.81 -3.93 7.22
N ARG A 48 16.61 -5.17 7.67
CA ARG A 48 17.68 -6.13 7.93
C ARG A 48 17.75 -7.20 6.84
N ASP A 49 18.90 -7.87 6.75
CA ASP A 49 19.16 -8.92 5.76
C ASP A 49 18.26 -10.16 5.91
N ASP A 50 17.76 -10.40 7.13
CA ASP A 50 16.80 -11.47 7.44
C ASP A 50 15.34 -11.11 7.10
N GLY A 51 15.11 -9.92 6.55
CA GLY A 51 13.79 -9.40 6.19
C GLY A 51 13.01 -8.81 7.36
N ALA A 52 13.58 -8.75 8.57
CA ALA A 52 13.00 -7.98 9.67
C ALA A 52 13.07 -6.47 9.36
N VAL A 53 12.09 -5.72 9.83
CA VAL A 53 12.01 -4.28 9.58
C VAL A 53 11.66 -3.52 10.85
N SER A 54 12.14 -2.30 10.97
CA SER A 54 11.57 -1.31 11.88
C SER A 54 10.80 -0.25 11.10
N VAL A 55 9.68 0.22 11.65
CA VAL A 55 8.85 1.31 11.13
C VAL A 55 8.67 2.32 12.25
N CYS A 56 9.43 3.41 12.22
CA CYS A 56 9.57 4.36 13.32
C CYS A 56 9.24 5.77 12.86
N PHE A 57 8.88 6.68 13.77
CA PHE A 57 8.78 8.08 13.37
C PHE A 57 10.18 8.62 13.01
N PRO A 58 10.27 9.60 12.10
CA PRO A 58 11.55 10.18 11.72
C PRO A 58 12.32 10.71 12.94
N GLY A 59 13.57 10.26 13.08
CA GLY A 59 14.44 10.64 14.20
C GLY A 59 14.26 9.85 15.50
N GLU A 60 13.31 8.92 15.57
CA GLU A 60 13.25 7.92 16.65
C GLU A 60 14.29 6.80 16.42
N ASP A 61 14.78 6.22 17.50
CA ASP A 61 15.62 5.03 17.44
C ASP A 61 14.80 3.73 17.49
N ASP A 62 15.45 2.61 17.19
CA ASP A 62 14.81 1.30 17.18
C ASP A 62 14.30 0.85 18.58
N VAL A 63 14.66 1.53 19.67
CA VAL A 63 14.31 1.17 21.05
C VAL A 63 12.92 1.71 21.41
N ASP A 64 12.66 2.97 21.06
CA ASP A 64 11.38 3.64 21.33
C ASP A 64 10.33 3.38 20.22
N CYS A 65 10.76 2.75 19.12
CA CYS A 65 9.94 2.42 17.96
C CYS A 65 8.94 1.28 18.22
N PHE A 66 7.64 1.58 18.02
CA PHE A 66 6.57 0.62 18.27
C PHE A 66 6.67 -0.64 17.40
N TYR A 67 7.04 -0.47 16.12
CA TYR A 67 7.26 -1.57 15.19
C TYR A 67 8.77 -1.72 14.98
N SER A 68 9.44 -2.41 15.88
CA SER A 68 10.90 -2.59 15.82
C SER A 68 11.25 -4.04 15.56
N TYR A 69 12.26 -4.28 14.72
CA TYR A 69 12.80 -5.64 14.55
C TYR A 69 13.33 -6.22 15.87
N THR A 70 13.67 -5.39 16.86
CA THR A 70 14.10 -5.83 18.20
C THR A 70 13.00 -6.58 18.95
N GLN A 71 11.73 -6.26 18.66
CA GLN A 71 10.56 -6.96 19.19
C GLN A 71 10.27 -8.27 18.44
N GLY A 72 10.91 -8.50 17.28
CA GLY A 72 10.89 -9.76 16.54
C GLY A 72 9.58 -10.11 15.83
N LYS A 73 8.67 -9.15 15.64
CA LYS A 73 7.32 -9.38 15.11
C LYS A 73 7.01 -8.68 13.80
N THR A 74 7.89 -7.81 13.33
CA THR A 74 7.65 -6.96 12.16
C THR A 74 8.60 -7.34 11.02
N TYR A 75 8.05 -7.63 9.84
CA TYR A 75 8.80 -8.17 8.70
C TYR A 75 8.34 -7.54 7.38
N LEU A 76 9.24 -7.47 6.41
CA LEU A 76 8.89 -7.11 5.04
C LEU A 76 7.96 -8.18 4.44
N HIS A 77 6.82 -7.75 3.91
CA HIS A 77 5.91 -8.61 3.15
C HIS A 77 6.20 -8.52 1.65
N SER A 78 6.24 -7.31 1.08
CA SER A 78 6.61 -7.11 -0.33
C SER A 78 7.04 -5.65 -0.61
N ARG A 79 7.63 -5.43 -1.79
CA ARG A 79 8.01 -4.09 -2.30
C ARG A 79 7.37 -3.77 -3.65
N PRO A 80 6.04 -3.56 -3.72
CA PRO A 80 5.39 -3.16 -4.95
C PRO A 80 5.73 -1.70 -5.32
N ASP A 81 5.30 -1.28 -6.51
CA ASP A 81 5.20 0.14 -6.88
C ASP A 81 3.71 0.45 -7.02
N LEU A 82 3.09 0.97 -5.95
CA LEU A 82 1.64 1.10 -5.78
C LEU A 82 1.07 2.22 -6.63
N ASN A 83 1.86 3.25 -6.92
CA ASN A 83 1.45 4.46 -7.64
C ASN A 83 2.11 4.60 -9.04
N ASN A 84 2.97 3.65 -9.40
CA ASN A 84 3.77 3.60 -10.63
C ASN A 84 4.63 4.87 -10.82
N ASP A 85 5.33 5.30 -9.76
CA ASP A 85 6.28 6.43 -9.81
C ASP A 85 7.75 5.99 -9.98
N GLY A 86 8.01 4.68 -9.92
CA GLY A 86 9.33 4.08 -10.08
C GLY A 86 10.12 3.94 -8.77
N LEU A 87 9.57 4.35 -7.63
CA LEU A 87 10.13 4.08 -6.31
C LEU A 87 9.50 2.81 -5.72
N PRO A 88 10.27 1.99 -4.99
CA PRO A 88 9.73 0.82 -4.31
C PRO A 88 8.98 1.23 -3.04
N ASP A 89 7.67 0.99 -3.06
CA ASP A 89 6.81 1.06 -1.88
C ASP A 89 7.03 -0.17 -1.00
N VAL A 90 6.43 -0.15 0.20
CA VAL A 90 6.67 -1.19 1.19
C VAL A 90 5.33 -1.68 1.75
N ILE A 91 5.16 -2.99 1.75
CA ILE A 91 4.12 -3.64 2.57
C ILE A 91 4.83 -4.37 3.69
N VAL A 92 4.45 -4.08 4.93
CA VAL A 92 5.00 -4.67 6.16
C VAL A 92 3.94 -5.56 6.79
N LYS A 93 4.37 -6.71 7.32
CA LYS A 93 3.55 -7.57 8.17
C LYS A 93 4.03 -7.49 9.61
N ASP A 94 3.09 -7.33 10.53
CA ASP A 94 3.32 -7.34 11.96
C ASP A 94 2.48 -8.46 12.59
N PHE A 95 3.14 -9.32 13.37
CA PHE A 95 2.47 -10.41 14.09
C PHE A 95 2.00 -9.93 15.45
N ARG A 96 0.71 -9.63 15.56
CA ARG A 96 0.10 -9.17 16.80
C ARG A 96 -0.59 -10.31 17.52
N SER A 97 -0.37 -10.38 18.82
CA SER A 97 -1.20 -11.23 19.68
C SER A 97 -2.51 -10.49 19.93
N ALA A 98 -3.62 -10.95 19.32
CA ALA A 98 -4.93 -10.36 19.55
C ALA A 98 -5.96 -11.47 19.78
N TYR A 99 -6.61 -11.41 20.95
CA TYR A 99 -7.69 -12.30 21.41
C TYR A 99 -7.34 -13.80 21.49
N GLY A 100 -7.05 -14.27 22.71
CA GLY A 100 -7.21 -15.69 23.06
C GLY A 100 -6.23 -16.68 22.42
N LEU A 101 -4.94 -16.32 22.34
CA LEU A 101 -3.81 -17.18 21.88
C LEU A 101 -3.61 -17.30 20.36
N HIS A 102 -4.34 -16.56 19.54
CA HIS A 102 -4.13 -16.54 18.10
C HIS A 102 -3.31 -15.32 17.65
N GLU A 103 -2.29 -15.57 16.82
CA GLU A 103 -1.55 -14.51 16.15
C GLU A 103 -2.40 -13.97 15.00
N VAL A 104 -2.70 -12.68 15.05
CA VAL A 104 -3.34 -11.95 13.97
C VAL A 104 -2.25 -11.25 13.17
N ILE A 105 -2.35 -11.36 11.85
CA ILE A 105 -1.46 -10.65 10.94
C ILE A 105 -2.05 -9.25 10.73
N HIS A 106 -1.22 -8.25 10.96
CA HIS A 106 -1.50 -6.85 10.68
C HIS A 106 -0.66 -6.43 9.49
N LEU A 107 -1.28 -5.96 8.41
CA LEU A 107 -0.58 -5.47 7.23
C LEU A 107 -0.68 -3.96 7.14
N MET A 108 0.47 -3.32 6.95
CA MET A 108 0.59 -1.90 6.72
C MET A 108 1.23 -1.66 5.36
N ALA A 109 0.74 -0.69 4.60
CA ALA A 109 1.33 -0.28 3.33
C ALA A 109 1.83 1.14 3.41
N PHE A 110 3.01 1.37 2.84
CA PHE A 110 3.70 2.65 2.86
C PHE A 110 4.19 2.99 1.46
N VAL A 111 4.07 4.26 1.09
CA VAL A 111 4.59 4.79 -0.17
C VAL A 111 5.86 5.57 0.09
N GLN A 112 6.88 5.35 -0.75
CA GLN A 112 8.15 6.03 -0.58
C GLN A 112 8.09 7.49 -1.07
N CYS A 113 8.49 8.42 -0.20
CA CYS A 113 8.68 9.83 -0.52
C CYS A 113 10.08 10.07 -1.12
N LYS A 114 10.30 11.20 -1.80
CA LYS A 114 11.60 11.49 -2.47
C LYS A 114 12.75 11.70 -1.49
N ASP A 115 12.45 12.08 -0.27
CA ASP A 115 13.40 12.25 0.83
C ASP A 115 13.72 10.93 1.55
N MET A 116 13.27 9.79 1.00
CA MET A 116 13.44 8.43 1.53
C MET A 116 12.60 8.11 2.77
N THR A 117 11.76 9.03 3.24
CA THR A 117 10.73 8.73 4.24
C THR A 117 9.56 7.97 3.60
N PHE A 118 8.65 7.48 4.43
CA PHE A 118 7.54 6.63 4.02
C PHE A 118 6.21 7.16 4.56
N LEU A 119 5.24 7.40 3.67
CA LEU A 119 3.88 7.78 4.03
C LEU A 119 3.01 6.53 4.18
N GLN A 120 2.42 6.33 5.35
CA GLN A 120 1.48 5.23 5.58
C GLN A 120 0.17 5.48 4.81
N VAL A 121 -0.20 4.51 3.96
CA VAL A 121 -1.39 4.57 3.10
C VAL A 121 -2.38 3.43 3.33
N ALA A 122 -2.00 2.39 4.07
CA ALA A 122 -2.94 1.38 4.57
C ALA A 122 -2.50 0.86 5.93
N ASP A 123 -3.48 0.55 6.77
CA ASP A 123 -3.31 -0.01 8.11
C ASP A 123 -4.54 -0.88 8.38
N GLU A 124 -4.42 -2.19 8.15
CA GLU A 124 -5.56 -3.10 8.26
C GLU A 124 -5.17 -4.50 8.73
N MET A 125 -6.03 -5.13 9.53
CA MET A 125 -5.83 -6.52 9.97
C MET A 125 -6.17 -7.47 8.82
N LEU A 126 -5.14 -7.96 8.13
CA LEU A 126 -5.22 -8.71 6.88
C LEU A 126 -4.15 -9.81 6.87
N THR A 127 -4.40 -10.88 6.13
CA THR A 127 -3.46 -12.01 5.96
C THR A 127 -2.62 -11.93 4.69
N ASP A 128 -3.08 -11.22 3.66
CA ASP A 128 -2.35 -11.00 2.40
C ASP A 128 -2.78 -9.65 1.82
N LEU A 129 -1.87 -8.97 1.12
CA LEU A 129 -2.14 -7.70 0.44
C LEU A 129 -1.27 -7.55 -0.80
N LYS A 130 -1.89 -7.39 -1.97
CA LYS A 130 -1.17 -7.23 -3.24
C LYS A 130 -1.91 -6.35 -4.24
N PRO A 131 -1.20 -5.63 -5.13
CA PRO A 131 -1.84 -4.93 -6.24
C PRO A 131 -2.63 -5.89 -7.15
N ILE A 132 -3.84 -5.51 -7.54
CA ILE A 132 -4.66 -6.30 -8.48
C ILE A 132 -4.06 -6.24 -9.89
N ARG A 133 -3.58 -5.06 -10.27
CA ARG A 133 -2.92 -4.76 -11.54
C ARG A 133 -1.78 -3.79 -11.28
N ARG A 134 -0.87 -3.68 -12.24
CA ARG A 134 0.11 -2.60 -12.24
C ARG A 134 -0.62 -1.26 -12.33
N ALA A 135 -0.20 -0.32 -11.50
CA ALA A 135 -0.72 1.03 -11.49
C ALA A 135 -0.50 1.66 -12.87
N LYS A 136 -1.51 2.37 -13.37
CA LYS A 136 -1.24 3.31 -14.47
C LYS A 136 -0.33 4.40 -13.92
N PRO A 137 0.56 5.00 -14.73
CA PRO A 137 1.35 6.13 -14.27
C PRO A 137 0.46 7.13 -13.53
N GLN A 138 0.86 7.51 -12.32
CA GLN A 138 0.19 8.55 -11.53
C GLN A 138 -1.20 8.13 -11.00
N GLN A 139 -1.46 6.83 -10.89
CA GLN A 139 -2.67 6.28 -10.31
C GLN A 139 -2.31 5.17 -9.35
N PHE A 140 -2.88 5.21 -8.16
CA PHE A 140 -2.77 4.10 -7.23
C PHE A 140 -3.48 2.86 -7.77
N SER A 141 -2.84 1.72 -7.64
CA SER A 141 -3.46 0.42 -7.88
C SER A 141 -4.47 0.11 -6.79
N ASP A 142 -5.59 -0.49 -7.17
CA ASP A 142 -6.41 -1.18 -6.18
C ASP A 142 -5.68 -2.42 -5.68
N LEU A 143 -5.92 -2.75 -4.41
CA LEU A 143 -5.30 -3.89 -3.74
C LEU A 143 -6.32 -5.01 -3.58
N ARG A 144 -5.86 -6.24 -3.81
CA ARG A 144 -6.54 -7.44 -3.35
C ARG A 144 -5.99 -7.75 -1.97
N ALA A 145 -6.88 -7.78 -1.00
CA ALA A 145 -6.58 -8.19 0.35
C ALA A 145 -7.20 -9.56 0.64
N SER A 146 -6.66 -10.29 1.61
CA SER A 146 -7.39 -11.38 2.25
C SER A 146 -7.39 -11.23 3.77
N ARG A 147 -8.39 -11.84 4.41
CA ARG A 147 -8.48 -11.99 5.86
C ARG A 147 -8.90 -13.42 6.18
N ALA A 148 -8.39 -13.97 7.28
CA ALA A 148 -8.75 -15.31 7.74
C ALA A 148 -9.42 -15.20 9.11
N CYS A 149 -10.66 -15.65 9.20
CA CYS A 149 -11.49 -15.55 10.40
C CYS A 149 -11.90 -16.93 10.88
N TYR A 150 -11.80 -17.19 12.17
CA TYR A 150 -12.37 -18.41 12.76
C TYR A 150 -13.89 -18.27 12.85
N ASP A 151 -14.63 -19.20 12.25
CA ASP A 151 -16.09 -19.26 12.27
C ASP A 151 -16.50 -20.29 13.34
N GLU A 152 -16.88 -19.82 14.53
CA GLU A 152 -17.22 -20.69 15.66
C GLU A 152 -18.38 -21.64 15.35
N LYS A 153 -19.35 -21.20 14.52
CA LYS A 153 -20.51 -22.03 14.14
C LYS A 153 -20.12 -23.22 13.28
N LEU A 154 -19.00 -23.11 12.56
CA LEU A 154 -18.50 -24.13 11.65
C LEU A 154 -17.20 -24.78 12.15
N GLU A 155 -16.70 -24.36 13.31
CA GLU A 155 -15.45 -24.80 13.93
C GLU A 155 -14.26 -24.82 12.97
N ARG A 156 -14.16 -23.80 12.10
CA ARG A 156 -13.11 -23.73 11.07
C ARG A 156 -12.74 -22.31 10.69
N VAL A 157 -11.49 -22.14 10.24
CA VAL A 157 -11.04 -20.89 9.64
C VAL A 157 -11.62 -20.74 8.23
N ARG A 158 -12.10 -19.53 7.94
CA ARG A 158 -12.60 -19.12 6.63
C ARG A 158 -11.79 -17.93 6.13
N THR A 159 -11.26 -18.05 4.93
CA THR A 159 -10.60 -16.93 4.24
C THR A 159 -11.60 -16.18 3.38
N ARG A 160 -11.48 -14.85 3.36
CA ARG A 160 -12.19 -13.94 2.45
C ARG A 160 -11.21 -13.10 1.67
N PHE A 161 -11.67 -12.63 0.52
CA PHE A 161 -10.92 -11.72 -0.32
C PHE A 161 -11.72 -10.43 -0.49
N PHE A 162 -11.01 -9.32 -0.43
CA PHE A 162 -11.58 -7.99 -0.53
C PHE A 162 -10.80 -7.15 -1.52
N ARG A 163 -11.43 -6.11 -2.04
CA ARG A 163 -10.76 -5.04 -2.80
C ARG A 163 -10.64 -3.81 -1.93
N LEU A 164 -9.41 -3.34 -1.73
CA LEU A 164 -9.15 -2.02 -1.16
C LEU A 164 -8.98 -1.02 -2.30
N ARG A 165 -9.63 0.13 -2.17
CA ARG A 165 -9.55 1.22 -3.15
C ARG A 165 -8.86 2.42 -2.52
N PHE A 166 -7.97 3.04 -3.27
CA PHE A 166 -7.28 4.22 -2.79
C PHE A 166 -8.20 5.45 -2.84
N ASP A 167 -8.43 6.07 -1.69
CA ASP A 167 -9.10 7.36 -1.60
C ASP A 167 -8.08 8.49 -1.74
N ARG A 168 -8.14 9.21 -2.86
CA ARG A 168 -7.25 10.34 -3.15
C ARG A 168 -7.44 11.52 -2.21
N LYS A 169 -8.61 11.68 -1.59
CA LYS A 169 -8.87 12.79 -0.66
C LYS A 169 -8.25 12.52 0.70
N ALA A 170 -8.40 11.30 1.21
CA ALA A 170 -7.78 10.86 2.47
C ALA A 170 -6.29 10.51 2.30
N PHE A 171 -5.88 10.26 1.05
CA PHE A 171 -4.58 9.71 0.70
C PHE A 171 -4.33 8.37 1.42
N PHE A 172 -5.34 7.50 1.41
CA PHE A 172 -5.37 6.26 2.18
C PHE A 172 -6.26 5.23 1.50
N TYR A 173 -5.98 3.94 1.69
CA TYR A 173 -6.84 2.86 1.23
C TYR A 173 -8.07 2.78 2.12
N GLY A 174 -9.25 2.88 1.51
CA GLY A 174 -10.53 2.77 2.20
C GLY A 174 -10.83 1.36 2.70
N PRO A 175 -11.97 1.19 3.38
CA PRO A 175 -12.36 -0.08 3.98
C PRO A 175 -12.52 -1.20 2.93
N PRO A 176 -12.45 -2.48 3.35
CA PRO A 176 -12.71 -3.63 2.47
C PRO A 176 -13.99 -3.48 1.65
N ASP A 177 -13.88 -3.61 0.33
CA ASP A 177 -14.97 -3.44 -0.65
C ASP A 177 -15.73 -2.11 -0.57
N GLY A 178 -15.17 -1.10 0.10
CA GLY A 178 -15.82 0.19 0.35
C GLY A 178 -16.88 0.15 1.45
N ASP A 179 -16.91 -0.89 2.28
CA ASP A 179 -17.88 -1.09 3.35
C ASP A 179 -17.25 -0.83 4.74
N PRO A 180 -17.56 0.29 5.42
CA PRO A 180 -16.94 0.64 6.70
C PRO A 180 -17.12 -0.39 7.82
N GLU A 181 -18.18 -1.20 7.77
CA GLU A 181 -18.38 -2.25 8.79
C GLU A 181 -17.39 -3.42 8.63
N LEU A 182 -16.76 -3.56 7.45
CA LEU A 182 -15.72 -4.56 7.19
C LEU A 182 -14.32 -4.12 7.66
N SER A 183 -14.14 -2.87 8.11
CA SER A 183 -12.89 -2.46 8.79
C SER A 183 -12.75 -3.09 10.18
N GLN A 184 -13.86 -3.57 10.77
CA GLN A 184 -13.77 -4.36 11.99
C GLN A 184 -13.37 -5.80 11.65
N TYR A 185 -12.37 -6.32 12.36
CA TYR A 185 -11.81 -7.64 12.12
C TYR A 185 -12.79 -8.76 12.49
N CYS A 186 -13.13 -9.62 11.51
CA CYS A 186 -13.87 -10.87 11.72
C CYS A 186 -15.22 -10.73 12.45
N THR A 187 -15.99 -9.69 12.10
CA THR A 187 -17.35 -9.50 12.63
C THR A 187 -18.35 -10.51 12.07
N ASP A 188 -19.52 -10.59 12.71
CA ASP A 188 -20.65 -11.37 12.20
C ASP A 188 -21.02 -11.02 10.76
N LYS A 189 -20.90 -9.74 10.39
CA LYS A 189 -21.12 -9.28 9.01
C LYS A 189 -20.14 -9.96 8.06
N GLU A 190 -18.84 -9.91 8.35
CA GLU A 190 -17.82 -10.55 7.52
C GLU A 190 -18.03 -12.07 7.42
N LEU A 191 -18.34 -12.73 8.54
CA LEU A 191 -18.60 -14.17 8.59
C LEU A 191 -19.86 -14.58 7.81
N SER A 192 -20.86 -13.69 7.76
CA SER A 192 -22.08 -13.88 6.96
C SER A 192 -21.87 -13.76 5.45
N LEU A 193 -20.79 -13.10 5.01
CA LEU A 193 -20.49 -12.98 3.59
C LEU A 193 -20.28 -14.38 2.97
N PRO A 194 -20.76 -14.61 1.74
CA PRO A 194 -20.49 -15.86 1.05
C PRO A 194 -18.98 -16.10 1.00
N SER A 195 -18.56 -17.35 1.19
CA SER A 195 -17.16 -17.71 0.90
C SER A 195 -16.88 -17.25 -0.52
N SER A 196 -15.97 -16.30 -0.69
CA SER A 196 -15.66 -15.75 -2.01
C SER A 196 -15.31 -16.93 -2.93
N ALA A 197 -16.22 -17.29 -3.84
CA ALA A 197 -15.82 -18.00 -5.05
C ALA A 197 -14.74 -17.11 -5.65
N LEU A 198 -13.54 -17.66 -5.77
CA LEU A 198 -12.36 -17.08 -6.40
C LEU A 198 -12.77 -15.88 -7.27
N ILE A 199 -12.41 -14.66 -6.86
CA ILE A 199 -12.36 -13.54 -7.79
C ILE A 199 -11.51 -14.06 -8.95
N GLY A 200 -12.19 -14.45 -10.04
CA GLY A 200 -11.56 -15.10 -11.19
C GLY A 200 -10.46 -14.20 -11.72
N PRO A 201 -9.47 -14.76 -12.45
CA PRO A 201 -8.43 -13.95 -13.05
C PRO A 201 -9.09 -12.86 -13.89
N ALA A 202 -8.75 -11.61 -13.57
CA ALA A 202 -9.23 -10.47 -14.32
C ALA A 202 -8.59 -10.53 -15.71
N HIS A 203 -9.35 -11.04 -16.70
CA HIS A 203 -9.01 -10.97 -18.12
C HIS A 203 -8.61 -9.55 -18.56
#